data_AF-A0A1H7SFC8-F1
#
_entry.id   AF-A0A1H7SFC8-F1
#
_cell.length_a   1.000
_cell.length_b   1.000
_cell.length_c   1.000
_cell.angle_alpha   90.00
_cell.angle_beta   90.00
_cell.angle_gamma   90.00
#
_symmetry.space_group_name_H-M   'P 1'
#
loop_
_entity.id
_entity.type
_entity.pdbx_description
1 polymer ?
#
loop_
_entity_poly.entity_id
_entity_poly.type
_entity_poly.pdbx_seq_one_letter_code
_entity_poly.pdbx_strand_id
1 'polypeptide(L)'
;MDKTNIIGVILLSLILRKNIMDNRLLYSKLQALPEHMRAEVADFIDFLTAKAKISQEMPQQSKAPKFGSAKGMFKMHDDFDEPLEDFKEYM
;
A
#
# COMPACT_ATOMS: atom_id res chain seq x y z
N MET A 1 8.48 -3.92 37.71
CA MET A 1 7.93 -3.12 36.60
C MET A 1 7.01 -2.07 37.19
N ASP A 2 7.42 -0.81 37.07
CA ASP A 2 6.79 0.34 37.73
C ASP A 2 5.43 0.67 37.10
N LYS A 3 4.37 0.59 37.90
CA LYS A 3 2.96 0.83 37.47
C LYS A 3 2.77 2.24 36.92
N THR A 4 3.60 3.18 37.35
CA THR A 4 3.60 4.59 36.90
C THR A 4 3.96 4.69 35.42
N ASN A 5 4.86 3.84 34.94
CA ASN A 5 5.33 3.84 33.57
C ASN A 5 4.28 3.23 32.61
N ILE A 6 3.52 2.23 33.09
CA ILE A 6 2.44 1.59 32.32
C ILE A 6 1.27 2.56 32.11
N ILE A 7 0.86 3.28 33.15
CA ILE A 7 -0.20 4.30 33.05
C ILE A 7 0.23 5.42 32.09
N GLY A 8 1.48 5.87 32.16
CA GLY A 8 2.04 6.87 31.25
C GLY A 8 2.01 6.44 29.79
N VAL A 9 2.39 5.19 29.48
CA VAL A 9 2.35 4.64 28.11
C VAL A 9 0.91 4.49 27.60
N ILE A 10 -0.03 4.08 28.46
CA ILE A 10 -1.45 3.98 28.09
C ILE A 10 -2.03 5.38 27.81
N LEU A 11 -1.77 6.37 28.67
CA LEU A 11 -2.21 7.75 28.47
C LEU A 11 -1.59 8.36 27.21
N LEU A 12 -0.30 8.16 26.97
CA LEU A 12 0.38 8.62 25.76
C LEU A 12 -0.23 7.95 24.51
N SER A 13 -0.49 6.65 24.54
CA SER A 13 -1.16 5.94 23.45
C SER A 13 -2.61 6.38 23.22
N LEU A 14 -3.30 6.88 24.24
CA LEU A 14 -4.66 7.41 24.15
C LEU A 14 -4.66 8.82 23.55
N ILE A 15 -3.68 9.64 23.94
CA ILE A 15 -3.45 11.00 23.42
C ILE A 15 -3.02 10.95 21.94
N LEU A 16 -2.13 10.02 21.55
CA LEU A 16 -1.77 9.81 20.14
C LEU A 16 -2.89 9.20 19.30
N ARG A 17 -3.91 8.58 19.90
CA ARG A 17 -5.04 7.97 19.18
C ARG A 17 -6.16 8.94 18.78
N LYS A 18 -6.11 10.21 19.19
CA LYS A 18 -7.25 11.13 19.00
C LYS A 18 -6.88 12.38 18.23
N ASN A 19 -6.54 12.20 16.94
CA ASN A 19 -6.81 13.20 15.91
C ASN A 19 -7.90 12.65 14.98
N ILE A 20 -9.08 12.43 15.55
CA ILE A 20 -10.28 12.15 14.77
C ILE A 20 -10.73 13.51 14.26
N MET A 21 -10.52 13.79 12.97
CA MET A 21 -11.23 14.87 12.31
C MET A 21 -12.73 14.61 12.53
N ASP A 22 -13.39 15.56 13.19
CA ASP A 22 -14.76 15.39 13.66
C ASP A 22 -15.69 15.13 12.46
N ASN A 23 -16.44 14.01 12.46
CA ASN A 23 -17.26 13.59 11.30
C ASN A 23 -18.24 14.68 10.84
N ARG A 24 -18.71 15.51 11.80
CA ARG A 24 -19.59 16.64 11.53
C ARG A 24 -18.91 17.74 10.70
N LEU A 25 -17.63 18.01 10.97
CA LEU A 25 -16.83 19.00 10.24
C LEU A 25 -16.50 18.50 8.82
N LEU A 26 -16.30 17.19 8.66
CA LEU A 26 -16.07 16.60 7.33
C LEU A 26 -17.32 16.72 6.44
N TYR A 27 -18.50 16.44 6.99
CA TYR A 27 -19.77 16.58 6.27
C TYR A 27 -20.03 18.02 5.80
N SER A 28 -19.76 19.02 6.65
CA SER A 28 -19.93 20.42 6.25
C SER A 28 -18.98 20.83 5.12
N LYS A 29 -17.75 20.33 5.12
CA LYS A 29 -16.79 20.55 4.02
C LYS A 29 -17.24 19.88 2.72
N LEU A 30 -17.78 18.65 2.78
CA LEU A 30 -18.34 17.96 1.62
C LEU A 30 -19.52 18.71 1.00
N GLN A 31 -20.39 19.30 1.82
CA GLN A 31 -21.54 20.09 1.34
C GLN A 31 -21.13 21.41 0.70
N ALA A 32 -19.99 21.99 1.10
CA ALA A 32 -19.47 23.23 0.52
C ALA A 32 -18.82 23.03 -0.87
N LEU A 33 -18.58 21.79 -1.29
CA LEU A 33 -17.95 21.47 -2.57
C LEU A 33 -18.97 21.46 -3.72
N PRO A 34 -18.60 21.96 -4.92
CA PRO A 34 -19.35 21.75 -6.14
C PRO A 34 -19.49 20.27 -6.50
N GLU A 35 -20.53 19.92 -7.27
CA GLU A 35 -20.87 18.53 -7.59
C GLU A 35 -19.71 17.72 -8.19
N HIS A 36 -18.97 18.30 -9.13
CA HIS A 36 -17.83 17.62 -9.77
C HIS A 36 -16.71 17.27 -8.78
N MET A 37 -16.45 18.12 -7.79
CA MET A 37 -15.45 17.85 -6.75
C MET A 37 -15.93 16.81 -5.74
N ARG A 38 -17.24 16.68 -5.52
CA ARG A 38 -17.79 15.60 -4.68
C ARG A 38 -17.57 14.22 -5.30
N ALA A 39 -17.65 14.12 -6.63
CA ALA A 39 -17.33 12.89 -7.36
C ALA A 39 -15.87 12.46 -7.15
N GLU A 40 -14.92 13.40 -7.27
CA GLU A 40 -13.50 13.12 -7.00
C GLU A 40 -13.27 12.64 -5.56
N VAL A 41 -13.99 13.20 -4.59
CA VAL A 41 -13.90 12.75 -3.20
C VAL A 41 -14.48 11.34 -3.02
N ALA A 42 -15.56 10.99 -3.72
CA ALA A 42 -16.10 9.64 -3.70
C ALA A 42 -15.09 8.62 -4.24
N ASP A 43 -14.48 8.92 -5.39
CA ASP A 43 -13.42 8.08 -5.99
C ASP A 43 -12.24 7.91 -5.03
N PHE A 44 -11.86 8.98 -4.33
CA PHE A 44 -10.77 8.92 -3.36
C PHE A 44 -11.12 8.09 -2.12
N ILE A 45 -12.37 8.14 -1.64
CA ILE A 45 -12.85 7.29 -0.54
C ILE A 45 -12.81 5.82 -0.95
N ASP A 46 -13.21 5.49 -2.18
CA ASP A 46 -13.15 4.13 -2.72
C ASP A 46 -11.71 3.65 -2.84
N PHE A 47 -10.82 4.49 -3.38
CA PHE A 47 -9.39 4.23 -3.44
C PHE A 47 -8.79 3.94 -2.05
N LEU A 48 -9.09 4.78 -1.05
CA LEU A 48 -8.60 4.59 0.30
C LEU A 48 -9.16 3.31 0.94
N THR A 49 -10.42 2.99 0.69
CA THR A 49 -11.06 1.76 1.17
C THR A 49 -10.39 0.52 0.58
N ALA A 50 -10.11 0.53 -0.73
CA ALA A 50 -9.37 -0.55 -1.39
C ALA A 50 -7.94 -0.67 -0.84
N LYS A 51 -7.22 0.45 -0.69
CA LYS A 51 -5.87 0.50 -0.15
C LYS A 51 -5.79 -0.02 1.29
N ALA A 52 -6.80 0.30 2.12
CA ALA A 52 -6.88 -0.18 3.49
C ALA A 52 -7.04 -1.71 3.55
N LYS A 53 -7.90 -2.29 2.71
CA LYS A 53 -8.07 -3.76 2.59
C LYS A 53 -6.77 -4.44 2.17
N ILE A 54 -6.10 -3.92 1.14
CA ILE A 54 -4.80 -4.43 0.68
C ILE A 54 -3.76 -4.38 1.82
N SER A 55 -3.75 -3.30 2.60
CA SER A 55 -2.80 -3.12 3.72
C SER A 55 -3.12 -3.99 4.94
N GLN A 56 -4.36 -4.47 5.09
CA GLN A 56 -4.80 -5.35 6.17
C GLN A 56 -4.65 -6.84 5.81
N GLU A 57 -4.87 -7.20 4.55
CA GLU A 57 -4.81 -8.59 4.06
C GLU A 57 -3.40 -9.01 3.66
N MET A 58 -2.54 -8.06 3.27
CA MET A 58 -1.12 -8.32 3.06
C MET A 58 -0.34 -7.77 4.26
N PRO A 59 0.31 -8.62 5.10
CA PRO A 59 1.33 -8.10 5.97
C PRO A 59 2.33 -7.33 5.09
N GLN A 60 2.81 -6.17 5.58
CA GLN A 60 3.75 -5.20 4.97
C GLN A 60 5.13 -5.80 4.62
N GLN A 61 5.13 -7.04 4.15
CA GLN A 61 6.22 -7.94 3.93
C GLN A 61 5.87 -8.85 2.75
N SER A 62 5.18 -8.34 1.73
CA SER A 62 5.47 -8.84 0.38
C SER A 62 6.95 -8.51 0.17
N LYS A 63 7.81 -9.50 0.43
CA LYS A 63 9.25 -9.34 0.36
C LYS A 63 9.55 -8.87 -1.05
N ALA A 64 9.88 -7.59 -1.22
CA ALA A 64 10.41 -7.12 -2.48
C ALA A 64 11.55 -8.07 -2.88
N PRO A 65 11.57 -8.55 -4.14
CA PRO A 65 12.64 -9.43 -4.57
C PRO A 65 13.98 -8.74 -4.30
N LYS A 66 14.81 -9.38 -3.47
CA LYS A 66 16.15 -8.90 -3.19
C LYS A 66 17.08 -9.31 -4.32
N PHE A 67 18.16 -8.57 -4.53
CA PHE A 67 19.19 -8.99 -5.47
C PHE A 67 19.60 -10.46 -5.23
N GLY A 68 19.58 -11.26 -6.30
CA GLY A 68 19.86 -12.69 -6.22
C GLY A 68 18.69 -13.57 -5.76
N SER A 69 17.46 -13.06 -5.64
CA SER A 69 16.28 -13.86 -5.27
C SER A 69 16.00 -15.04 -6.21
N ALA A 70 16.46 -14.96 -7.45
CA ALA A 70 16.35 -16.01 -8.46
C ALA A 70 17.70 -16.71 -8.77
N LYS A 71 18.74 -16.52 -7.94
CA LYS A 71 20.05 -17.12 -8.18
C LYS A 71 19.94 -18.65 -8.14
N GLY A 72 20.29 -19.29 -9.26
CA GLY A 72 20.21 -20.75 -9.40
C GLY A 72 18.83 -21.30 -9.75
N MET A 73 17.81 -20.45 -9.94
CA MET A 73 16.49 -20.90 -10.43
C MET A 73 16.51 -21.25 -11.91
N PHE A 74 17.42 -20.66 -12.68
CA PHE A 74 17.52 -20.86 -14.13
C PHE A 74 18.92 -21.35 -14.48
N LYS A 75 18.99 -22.33 -15.39
CA LYS A 75 20.22 -22.75 -16.05
C LYS A 75 20.15 -22.26 -17.49
N MET A 76 21.09 -21.40 -17.88
CA MET A 76 21.25 -20.98 -19.27
C MET A 76 21.73 -22.19 -20.08
N HIS A 77 21.06 -22.47 -21.20
CA HIS A 77 21.50 -23.49 -22.14
C HIS A 77 22.61 -22.93 -23.03
N ASP A 78 23.45 -23.80 -23.58
CA ASP A 78 24.65 -23.39 -24.32
C ASP A 78 24.33 -22.67 -25.65
N ASP A 79 23.09 -22.82 -26.15
CA ASP A 79 22.55 -22.21 -27.37
C ASP A 79 21.75 -20.92 -27.13
N PHE A 80 21.83 -20.32 -25.93
CA PHE A 80 21.00 -19.15 -25.59
C PHE A 80 21.22 -17.96 -26.54
N ASP A 81 22.46 -17.79 -27.03
CA ASP A 81 22.82 -16.73 -27.97
C ASP A 81 22.45 -17.07 -29.43
N GLU A 82 22.00 -18.30 -29.71
CA GLU A 82 21.59 -18.70 -31.05
C GLU A 82 20.25 -18.05 -31.43
N PRO A 83 20.09 -17.59 -32.69
CA PRO A 83 18.84 -17.02 -33.13
C PRO A 83 17.74 -18.07 -33.09
N LEU A 84 16.58 -17.70 -32.55
CA LEU A 84 15.39 -18.54 -32.60
C LEU A 84 15.02 -18.79 -34.07
N GLU A 85 14.79 -20.05 -34.44
CA GLU A 85 14.45 -20.46 -35.80
C GLU A 85 13.28 -19.64 -36.39
N ASP A 86 12.24 -19.39 -35.58
CA ASP A 86 11.06 -18.61 -35.96
C ASP A 86 11.33 -17.11 -36.13
N PHE A 87 12.48 -16.62 -35.67
CA PHE A 87 12.88 -15.20 -35.74
C PHE A 87 14.02 -14.94 -36.73
N LYS A 88 14.50 -15.96 -37.45
CA LYS A 88 15.57 -15.81 -38.45
C LYS A 88 15.25 -14.80 -39.55
N GLU A 89 13.98 -14.63 -39.90
CA GLU A 89 13.55 -13.68 -40.92
C GLU A 89 13.65 -12.20 -40.46
N TYR A 90 13.82 -11.96 -39.16
CA TYR A 90 13.82 -10.63 -38.54
C TYR A 90 15.18 -10.18 -37.97
N MET A 91 16.20 -11.03 -38.03
CA MET A 91 17.57 -10.78 -37.55
C MET A 91 18.53 -10.57 -38.71
#